data_AF-A0A8S8Y7C3-F1
#
_entry.id   AF-A0A8S8Y7C3-F1
#
_cell.length_a   1.000
_cell.length_b   1.000
_cell.length_c   1.000
_cell.angle_alpha   90.00
_cell.angle_beta   90.00
_cell.angle_gamma   90.00
#
_symmetry.space_group_name_H-M   'P 1'
#
loop_
_entity.id
_entity.type
_entity.pdbx_description
1 polymer ?
#
loop_
_entity_poly.entity_id
_entity_poly.type
_entity_poly.pdbx_seq_one_letter_code
_entity_poly.pdbx_strand_id
1 'polypeptide(L)'
;MDDDFNSREAVAKVLGMVREISKTLAVDMDVADRQAFAAYAVDLLEETAGRVLGVLPSQDMALAEPEEDPRKAAIADQVEALLVQRSEARASKDWALADSIRDELNGLGVVVTDTATGPEWDLA
;
A
#
# COMPACT_ATOMS: atom_id res chain seq x y z
N MET A 1 14.80 6.08 -26.38
CA MET A 1 13.67 6.25 -27.31
C MET A 1 14.14 6.45 -28.74
N ASP A 2 15.33 7.03 -28.96
CA ASP A 2 15.92 7.20 -30.30
C ASP A 2 16.27 5.88 -31.00
N ASP A 3 16.46 4.80 -30.25
CA ASP A 3 16.50 3.43 -30.76
C ASP A 3 15.07 2.87 -30.86
N ASP A 4 14.40 3.16 -31.97
CA ASP A 4 13.09 2.62 -32.38
C ASP A 4 12.04 2.49 -31.25
N PHE A 5 11.94 3.52 -30.40
CA PHE A 5 11.04 3.53 -29.25
C PHE A 5 11.14 2.28 -28.35
N ASN A 6 12.35 1.75 -28.17
CA ASN A 6 12.62 0.56 -27.39
C ASN A 6 12.25 0.75 -25.89
N SER A 7 11.00 0.43 -25.57
CA SER A 7 10.40 0.60 -24.24
C SER A 7 11.06 -0.31 -23.20
N ARG A 8 11.58 -1.47 -23.59
CA ARG A 8 12.30 -2.38 -22.69
C ARG A 8 13.55 -1.72 -22.12
N GLU A 9 14.36 -1.10 -22.99
CA GLU A 9 15.54 -0.38 -22.53
C GLU A 9 15.15 0.86 -21.73
N ALA A 10 14.13 1.60 -22.16
CA ALA A 10 13.65 2.78 -21.44
C ALA A 10 13.20 2.44 -20.00
N VAL A 11 12.43 1.36 -19.82
CA VAL A 11 12.02 0.87 -18.49
C VAL A 11 13.23 0.48 -17.65
N ALA A 12 14.23 -0.21 -18.23
CA ALA A 12 15.45 -0.56 -17.50
C ALA A 12 16.23 0.67 -17.02
N LYS A 13 16.27 1.75 -17.83
CA LYS A 13 16.89 3.03 -17.43
C LYS A 13 16.11 3.72 -16.33
N VAL A 14 14.78 3.75 -16.41
CA VAL A 14 13.91 4.29 -15.34
C VAL A 14 14.11 3.53 -14.02
N LEU A 15 14.19 2.19 -14.05
CA LEU A 15 14.48 1.41 -12.84
C LEU A 15 15.87 1.70 -12.26
N GLY A 16 16.86 1.93 -13.12
CA GLY A 16 18.18 2.40 -12.71
C GLY A 16 18.12 3.78 -12.05
N MET A 17 17.36 4.70 -12.63
CA MET A 17 17.13 6.04 -12.09
C MET A 17 16.45 6.02 -10.72
N VAL A 18 15.40 5.20 -10.53
CA VAL A 18 14.75 5.01 -9.21
C VAL A 18 15.76 4.55 -8.17
N ARG A 19 16.66 3.62 -8.52
CA ARG A 19 17.70 3.14 -7.61
C ARG A 19 18.66 4.24 -7.20
N GLU A 20 19.08 5.10 -8.13
CA GLU A 20 19.96 6.22 -7.82
C GLU A 20 19.24 7.29 -6.99
N ILE A 21 17.98 7.60 -7.28
CA ILE A 21 17.14 8.48 -6.45
C ILE A 21 17.09 7.98 -4.99
N SER A 22 16.79 6.70 -4.79
CA SER A 22 16.74 6.11 -3.45
C SER A 22 18.08 6.18 -2.71
N LYS A 23 19.20 5.91 -3.41
CA LYS A 23 20.54 6.02 -2.83
C LYS A 23 20.86 7.46 -2.43
N THR A 24 20.55 8.44 -3.29
CA THR A 24 20.81 9.85 -3.01
C THR A 24 19.99 10.30 -1.81
N LEU A 25 18.68 9.97 -1.74
CA LEU A 25 17.83 10.28 -0.58
C LEU A 25 18.32 9.62 0.72
N ALA A 26 19.07 8.51 0.65
CA ALA A 26 19.63 7.86 1.83
C ALA A 26 20.90 8.55 2.37
N VAL A 27 21.51 9.46 1.61
CA VAL A 27 22.65 10.25 2.07
C VAL A 27 22.20 11.25 3.13
N ASP A 28 23.09 11.55 4.07
CA ASP A 28 22.87 12.63 5.03
C ASP A 28 22.94 13.99 4.30
N MET A 29 21.82 14.70 4.35
CA MET A 29 21.61 16.00 3.71
C MET A 29 20.59 16.76 4.53
N ASP A 30 20.69 18.08 4.52
CA ASP A 30 19.72 18.90 5.22
C ASP A 30 18.32 18.78 4.62
N VAL A 31 17.33 19.28 5.36
CA VAL A 31 15.92 19.15 5.02
C VAL A 31 15.59 19.89 3.71
N ALA A 32 16.21 21.04 3.45
CA ALA A 32 15.92 21.83 2.25
C ALA A 32 16.47 21.14 1.00
N ASP A 33 17.71 20.65 1.06
CA ASP A 33 18.33 19.89 -0.02
C ASP A 33 17.56 18.60 -0.32
N ARG A 34 17.12 17.90 0.73
CA ARG A 34 16.29 16.70 0.61
C ARG A 34 14.97 16.98 -0.10
N GLN A 35 14.29 18.05 0.28
CA GLN A 35 13.01 18.44 -0.31
C GLN A 35 13.19 18.85 -1.78
N ALA A 36 14.21 19.64 -2.08
CA ALA A 36 14.51 20.07 -3.45
C ALA A 36 14.85 18.87 -4.35
N PHE A 37 15.67 17.93 -3.87
CA PHE A 37 16.00 16.73 -4.61
C PHE A 37 14.79 15.82 -4.80
N ALA A 38 13.96 15.64 -3.77
CA ALA A 38 12.74 14.85 -3.87
C ALA A 38 11.75 15.43 -4.90
N ALA A 39 11.55 16.74 -4.91
CA ALA A 39 10.71 17.41 -5.90
C ALA A 39 11.23 17.18 -7.33
N TYR A 40 12.53 17.38 -7.55
CA TYR A 40 13.17 17.10 -8.83
C TYR A 40 13.02 15.64 -9.26
N ALA A 41 13.18 14.70 -8.33
CA ALA A 41 13.04 13.27 -8.60
C ALA A 41 11.60 12.89 -9.02
N VAL A 42 10.59 13.50 -8.39
CA VAL A 42 9.18 13.35 -8.77
C VAL A 42 8.96 13.87 -10.18
N ASP A 43 9.36 15.11 -10.49
CA ASP A 43 9.20 15.71 -11.82
C ASP A 43 9.84 14.84 -12.92
N LEU A 44 11.04 14.32 -12.66
CA LEU A 44 11.78 13.47 -13.59
C LEU A 44 11.06 12.13 -13.82
N LEU A 45 10.51 11.52 -12.77
CA LEU A 45 9.73 10.28 -12.88
C LEU A 45 8.41 10.53 -13.61
N GLU A 46 7.72 11.63 -13.33
CA GLU A 46 6.48 12.00 -14.01
C GLU A 46 6.70 12.25 -15.50
N GLU A 47 7.80 12.89 -15.91
CA GLU A 47 8.12 13.08 -17.34
C GLU A 47 8.45 11.74 -18.01
N THR A 48 9.36 10.97 -17.40
CA THR A 48 9.91 9.77 -18.06
C THR A 48 9.01 8.55 -17.92
N ALA A 49 8.71 8.13 -16.69
CA ALA A 49 7.91 6.95 -16.42
C ALA A 49 6.41 7.24 -16.56
N GLY A 50 5.97 8.44 -16.21
CA GLY A 50 4.58 8.87 -16.38
C GLY A 50 4.25 9.22 -17.84
N ARG A 51 4.76 10.34 -18.35
CA ARG A 51 4.39 10.90 -19.67
C ARG A 51 4.81 10.03 -20.84
N VAL A 52 6.09 9.65 -20.85
CA VAL A 52 6.71 8.98 -21.99
C VAL A 52 6.35 7.50 -22.02
N LEU A 53 6.40 6.83 -20.85
CA LEU A 53 6.12 5.38 -20.76
C LEU A 53 4.69 5.02 -20.36
N GLY A 54 3.94 5.93 -19.72
CA GLY A 54 2.57 5.66 -19.30
C GLY A 54 2.46 4.61 -18.18
N VAL A 55 3.52 4.42 -17.37
CA VAL A 55 3.57 3.34 -16.35
C VAL A 55 3.34 3.84 -14.92
N LEU A 56 3.24 5.16 -14.72
CA LEU A 56 2.89 5.74 -13.42
C LEU A 56 1.44 6.23 -13.42
N PRO A 57 0.75 6.17 -12.25
CA PRO A 57 -0.51 6.89 -12.06
C PRO A 57 -0.28 8.40 -12.25
N SER A 58 -1.35 9.14 -12.53
CA SER A 58 -1.29 10.60 -12.45
C SER A 58 -1.04 11.03 -11.00
N GLN A 59 -0.54 12.26 -10.82
CA GLN A 59 -0.32 12.82 -9.49
C GLN A 59 -1.62 12.79 -8.66
N ASP A 60 -2.76 13.15 -9.26
CA ASP A 60 -4.06 13.10 -8.59
C ASP A 60 -4.42 11.68 -8.14
N MET A 61 -4.14 10.66 -8.96
CA MET A 61 -4.39 9.27 -8.60
C MET A 61 -3.43 8.76 -7.52
N ALA A 62 -2.16 9.21 -7.54
CA ALA A 62 -1.17 8.83 -6.55
C ALA A 62 -1.41 9.47 -5.18
N LEU A 63 -2.02 10.66 -5.16
CA LEU A 63 -2.37 11.40 -3.95
C LEU A 63 -3.79 11.15 -3.47
N ALA A 64 -4.63 10.50 -4.27
CA ALA A 64 -5.97 10.11 -3.86
C ALA A 64 -5.88 9.13 -2.68
N GLU A 65 -6.76 9.33 -1.70
CA GLU A 65 -6.99 8.30 -0.69
C GLU A 65 -7.48 7.03 -1.40
N PRO A 66 -7.07 5.83 -0.94
CA PRO A 66 -7.62 4.61 -1.48
C PRO A 66 -9.13 4.68 -1.41
N GLU A 67 -9.82 4.46 -2.53
CA GLU A 67 -11.27 4.28 -2.50
C GLU A 67 -11.55 3.05 -1.63
N GLU A 68 -12.03 3.28 -0.40
CA GLU A 68 -12.51 2.18 0.42
C GLU A 68 -13.70 1.56 -0.28
N ASP A 69 -13.64 0.23 -0.46
CA ASP A 69 -14.77 -0.50 -0.97
C ASP A 69 -15.99 -0.19 -0.08
N PRO A 70 -17.11 0.30 -0.62
CA PRO A 70 -18.28 0.66 0.18
C PRO A 70 -18.82 -0.54 0.99
N ARG A 71 -18.51 -1.77 0.56
CA ARG A 71 -18.81 -2.99 1.33
C ARG A 71 -18.02 -3.07 2.63
N LYS A 72 -16.79 -2.54 2.66
CA LYS A 72 -15.92 -2.49 3.85
C LYS A 72 -16.55 -1.63 4.93
N ALA A 73 -17.00 -0.42 4.56
CA ALA A 73 -17.70 0.47 5.47
C ALA A 73 -19.03 -0.14 5.99
N ALA A 74 -19.75 -0.89 5.16
CA ALA A 74 -21.02 -1.52 5.54
C ALA A 74 -20.89 -2.63 6.60
N ILE A 75 -19.74 -3.31 6.67
CA ILE A 75 -19.50 -4.40 7.63
C ILE A 75 -18.50 -4.05 8.74
N ALA A 76 -17.89 -2.86 8.70
CA ALA A 76 -16.80 -2.48 9.60
C ALA A 76 -17.18 -2.65 11.07
N ASP A 77 -18.30 -2.08 11.51
CA ASP A 77 -18.79 -2.18 12.90
C ASP A 77 -19.01 -3.64 13.33
N GLN A 78 -19.53 -4.48 12.43
CA GLN A 78 -19.75 -5.90 12.70
C GLN A 78 -18.42 -6.65 12.85
N VAL A 79 -17.46 -6.38 11.96
CA VAL A 79 -16.15 -7.02 11.99
C VAL A 79 -15.36 -6.61 13.23
N GLU A 80 -15.36 -5.34 13.60
CA GLU A 80 -14.71 -4.86 14.82
C GLU A 80 -15.29 -5.53 16.08
N ALA A 81 -16.62 -5.65 16.17
CA ALA A 81 -17.27 -6.34 17.28
C ALA A 81 -16.87 -7.83 17.36
N LEU A 82 -16.78 -8.52 16.21
CA LEU A 82 -16.34 -9.91 16.15
C LEU A 82 -14.85 -10.06 16.52
N LEU A 83 -13.98 -9.13 16.10
CA LEU A 83 -12.56 -9.13 16.48
C LEU A 83 -12.36 -8.97 17.98
N VAL A 84 -13.13 -8.08 18.63
CA VAL A 84 -13.13 -7.93 20.08
C VAL A 84 -13.57 -9.23 20.76
N GLN A 85 -14.70 -9.81 20.35
CA GLN A 85 -15.20 -11.07 20.92
C GLN A 85 -14.20 -12.22 20.73
N ARG A 86 -13.55 -12.31 19.57
CA ARG A 86 -12.49 -13.29 19.31
C ARG A 86 -11.31 -13.09 20.25
N SER A 87 -10.91 -11.85 20.53
CA SER A 87 -9.83 -11.54 21.47
C SER A 87 -10.17 -11.96 22.91
N GLU A 88 -11.41 -11.72 23.35
CA GLU A 88 -11.92 -12.11 24.67
C GLU A 88 -12.03 -13.64 24.81
N ALA A 89 -12.49 -14.32 23.76
CA ALA A 89 -12.52 -15.79 23.68
C ALA A 89 -11.10 -16.37 23.79
N ARG A 90 -10.11 -15.80 23.09
CA ARG A 90 -8.71 -16.21 23.23
C ARG A 90 -8.15 -15.94 24.63
N ALA A 91 -8.45 -14.80 25.23
CA ALA A 91 -8.00 -14.45 26.58
C ALA A 91 -8.59 -15.38 27.66
N SER A 92 -9.85 -15.78 27.50
CA SER A 92 -10.53 -16.76 28.34
C SER A 92 -10.18 -18.22 28.02
N LYS A 93 -9.34 -18.46 27.01
CA LYS A 93 -8.95 -19.80 26.49
C LYS A 93 -10.13 -20.60 25.94
N ASP A 94 -11.19 -19.93 25.49
CA ASP A 94 -12.30 -20.53 24.76
C ASP A 94 -11.95 -20.64 23.27
N TRP A 95 -11.21 -21.71 22.93
CA TRP A 95 -10.76 -21.95 21.57
C TRP A 95 -11.91 -22.26 20.61
N ALA A 96 -12.99 -22.87 21.09
CA ALA A 96 -14.14 -23.21 20.27
C ALA A 96 -14.90 -21.96 19.83
N LEU A 97 -15.13 -21.03 20.77
CA LEU A 97 -15.74 -19.75 20.46
C LEU A 97 -14.86 -18.92 19.51
N ALA A 98 -13.55 -18.87 19.78
CA ALA A 98 -12.61 -18.15 18.91
C ALA A 98 -12.57 -18.68 17.47
N ASP A 99 -12.67 -19.99 17.27
CA ASP A 99 -12.75 -20.61 15.94
C ASP A 99 -14.10 -20.34 15.27
N SER A 100 -15.22 -20.38 16.01
CA SER A 100 -16.53 -20.05 15.44
C SER A 100 -16.61 -18.61 14.92
N ILE A 101 -16.03 -17.66 15.65
CA ILE A 101 -15.98 -16.24 15.24
C ILE A 101 -15.06 -16.08 14.02
N ARG A 102 -13.95 -16.83 13.94
CA ARG A 102 -13.09 -16.82 12.74
C ARG A 102 -13.87 -17.30 11.52
N ASP A 103 -14.69 -18.33 11.65
CA ASP A 103 -15.47 -18.85 10.54
C ASP A 103 -16.60 -17.89 10.15
N GLU A 104 -17.17 -17.14 11.10
CA GLU A 104 -18.11 -16.04 10.82
C GLU A 104 -17.45 -14.90 10.04
N LEU A 105 -16.26 -14.46 10.46
CA LEU A 105 -15.45 -13.46 9.74
C LEU A 105 -15.13 -13.93 8.32
N ASN A 106 -14.73 -15.19 8.15
CA ASN A 106 -14.51 -15.77 6.81
C ASN A 106 -15.80 -15.79 5.98
N GLY A 107 -16.96 -16.04 6.60
CA GLY A 107 -18.27 -16.01 5.93
C GLY A 107 -18.69 -14.63 5.45
N LEU A 108 -18.22 -13.56 6.10
CA LEU A 108 -18.36 -12.18 5.66
C LEU A 108 -17.36 -11.80 4.54
N GLY A 109 -16.50 -12.74 4.13
CA GLY A 109 -15.43 -12.47 3.17
C GLY A 109 -14.34 -11.59 3.78
N VAL A 110 -14.04 -11.75 5.08
CA VAL A 110 -13.03 -10.97 5.79
C VAL A 110 -11.80 -11.83 6.05
N VAL A 111 -10.62 -11.31 5.68
CA VAL A 111 -9.33 -11.88 6.01
C VAL A 111 -8.71 -11.08 7.15
N VAL A 112 -8.35 -11.75 8.24
CA VAL A 112 -7.72 -11.12 9.41
C VAL A 112 -6.23 -11.45 9.44
N THR A 113 -5.40 -10.42 9.54
CA THR A 113 -3.95 -10.50 9.70
C THR A 113 -3.57 -10.03 11.10
N ASP A 114 -2.96 -10.90 11.91
CA ASP A 114 -2.44 -10.51 13.21
C ASP A 114 -1.13 -9.73 13.02
N THR A 115 -1.08 -8.46 13.47
CA THR A 115 0.12 -7.61 13.45
C THR A 115 0.60 -7.29 14.86
N ALA A 116 1.80 -6.70 14.99
CA ALA A 116 2.34 -6.28 16.29
C ALA A 116 1.51 -5.15 16.95
N THR A 117 0.74 -4.40 16.17
CA THR A 117 -0.12 -3.30 16.62
C THR A 117 -1.56 -3.74 16.89
N GLY A 118 -1.94 -4.95 16.47
CA GLY A 118 -3.27 -5.50 16.64
C GLY A 118 -3.73 -6.32 15.42
N PRO A 119 -4.91 -6.95 15.48
CA PRO A 119 -5.49 -7.60 14.31
C PRO A 119 -5.93 -6.54 13.29
N GLU A 120 -5.36 -6.60 12.08
CA GLU A 120 -5.82 -5.86 10.90
C GLU A 120 -6.71 -6.76 10.05
N TRP A 121 -7.65 -6.19 9.31
CA TRP A 121 -8.54 -6.97 8.46
C TRP A 121 -8.79 -6.31 7.10
N ASP A 122 -9.06 -7.13 6.10
CA ASP A 122 -9.45 -6.68 4.78
C ASP A 122 -10.51 -7.60 4.15
N LEU A 123 -11.15 -7.13 3.08
CA LEU A 123 -12.04 -7.97 2.28
C LEU A 123 -11.23 -8.98 1.45
N ALA A 124 -11.75 -10.20 1.33
CA ALA A 124 -11.19 -11.31 0.55
C ALA A 124 -11.30 -11.11 -0.97
#